data_AF-A0A150THH7-F1
#
_entry.id   AF-A0A150THH7-F1
#
_cell.length_a   1.000
_cell.length_b   1.000
_cell.length_c   1.000
_cell.angle_alpha   90.00
_cell.angle_beta   90.00
_cell.angle_gamma   90.00
#
_symmetry.space_group_name_H-M   'P 1'
#
loop_
_entity.id
_entity.type
_entity.pdbx_description
1 polymer ?
#
loop_
_entity_poly.entity_id
_entity_poly.type
_entity_poly.pdbx_seq_one_letter_code
_entity_poly.pdbx_strand_id
1 'polypeptide(L)'
;MADAFDEYAGNTSYTFDLPAIADGWSIALDGFPTTSEEIDGYELAGRLLVANDQTLYLQKNYGSSVYVPVATLSDGPMDPSFLAISPDGSTIALGVGYGAPLLVFPSSILSVTSPPDLLGHGDVIELDVNYYDGAWYGNGTLVINGGWSGPSGYTSGVYALDLTAPQIAEIPLITSIPGASGGIAVDSAGNLVTGIGYQTSPNRTGELRIWAAADIQDVIDGTASAYVYGGSEGSLLASNVLNAAALGFDGDGALHVGGGDAFGVGGTSENGYAALIRASVVASVVGGSQTPVNEGSSSQYLELTPDACEDDNATSPIAFVGHTSALAIAWNPSGDEYSSPAGQCYSAGSASDFWEIGVTPKVTLYFPDGAPDADSDGVPDGADNAYLTANADQRDTDGDGFGNIADADLDNDGDVDTADYNILVASWSTQLGNPGYNQHADFNGDGSVNTGDYNIYLARYGTSAPFY
;
A
#
# COMPACT_ATOMS: atom_id res chain seq x y z
N MET A 1 6.63 -17.15 16.61
CA MET A 1 7.25 -17.76 15.42
C MET A 1 8.61 -17.09 15.23
N ALA A 2 9.42 -17.48 14.24
CA ALA A 2 10.44 -16.55 13.76
C ALA A 2 9.69 -15.32 13.20
N ASP A 3 10.24 -14.11 13.31
CA ASP A 3 9.63 -12.96 12.63
C ASP A 3 10.01 -12.99 11.15
N ALA A 4 9.14 -12.47 10.29
CA ALA A 4 9.30 -12.44 8.84
C ALA A 4 10.52 -11.63 8.35
N PHE A 5 11.18 -10.90 9.25
CA PHE A 5 12.29 -10.00 8.93
C PHE A 5 13.39 -10.65 8.09
N ASP A 6 13.83 -11.86 8.48
CA ASP A 6 14.90 -12.56 7.74
C ASP A 6 14.39 -13.20 6.43
N GLU A 7 13.08 -13.33 6.28
CA GLU A 7 12.41 -13.98 5.16
C GLU A 7 12.25 -13.00 3.99
N TYR A 8 11.90 -11.73 4.26
CA TYR A 8 11.81 -10.70 3.20
C TYR A 8 13.11 -10.48 2.42
N ALA A 9 14.27 -10.71 3.04
CA ALA A 9 15.58 -10.53 2.40
C ALA A 9 15.92 -11.62 1.36
N GLY A 10 15.27 -12.78 1.43
CA GLY A 10 15.66 -13.99 0.69
C GLY A 10 14.65 -14.52 -0.31
N ASN A 11 13.44 -13.95 -0.35
CA ASN A 11 12.25 -14.65 -0.86
C ASN A 11 11.69 -14.14 -2.19
N THR A 12 10.72 -14.91 -2.69
CA THR A 12 9.85 -14.61 -3.82
C THR A 12 9.29 -13.20 -3.71
N SER A 13 9.62 -12.36 -4.68
CA SER A 13 8.94 -11.11 -4.90
C SER A 13 8.09 -11.21 -6.17
N TYR A 14 7.02 -10.43 -6.19
CA TYR A 14 6.15 -10.34 -7.35
C TYR A 14 5.87 -8.86 -7.63
N THR A 15 6.07 -8.43 -8.87
CA THR A 15 5.95 -7.03 -9.27
C THR A 15 4.91 -6.87 -10.36
N PHE A 16 4.03 -5.89 -10.17
CA PHE A 16 3.01 -5.50 -11.14
C PHE A 16 2.83 -3.99 -11.15
N ASP A 17 2.03 -3.51 -12.10
CA ASP A 17 1.80 -2.08 -12.30
C ASP A 17 0.66 -1.61 -11.39
N LEU A 18 0.78 -0.40 -10.86
CA LEU A 18 -0.32 0.36 -10.26
C LEU A 18 -1.02 1.20 -11.33
N PRO A 19 -2.21 1.78 -11.05
CA PRO A 19 -2.83 2.75 -11.93
C PRO A 19 -1.87 3.88 -12.31
N ALA A 20 -1.79 4.20 -13.60
CA ALA A 20 -0.95 5.28 -14.10
C ALA A 20 -1.39 6.63 -13.52
N ILE A 21 -0.43 7.52 -13.29
CA ILE A 21 -0.68 8.89 -12.87
C ILE A 21 -0.86 9.73 -14.13
N ALA A 22 -2.05 10.29 -14.34
CA ALA A 22 -2.41 11.02 -15.55
C ALA A 22 -2.38 12.54 -15.36
N ASP A 23 -2.70 13.05 -14.17
CA ASP A 23 -2.89 14.50 -13.92
C ASP A 23 -2.29 14.98 -12.58
N GLY A 24 -2.05 14.08 -11.60
CA GLY A 24 -1.47 14.36 -10.29
C GLY A 24 0.05 14.15 -10.20
N TRP A 25 0.57 14.23 -8.97
CA TRP A 25 2.00 14.12 -8.64
C TRP A 25 2.31 13.14 -7.51
N SER A 26 1.34 12.30 -7.15
CA SER A 26 1.53 11.31 -6.09
C SER A 26 0.51 10.19 -6.18
N ILE A 27 0.84 9.12 -5.49
CA ILE A 27 0.03 7.93 -5.31
C ILE A 27 0.04 7.58 -3.84
N ALA A 28 -1.10 7.14 -3.32
CA ALA A 28 -1.20 6.51 -2.02
C ALA A 28 -1.82 5.13 -2.19
N LEU A 29 -1.43 4.17 -1.36
CA LEU A 29 -1.97 2.83 -1.37
C LEU A 29 -1.99 2.30 0.05
N ASP A 30 -2.95 1.42 0.30
CA ASP A 30 -2.96 0.57 1.48
C ASP A 30 -3.60 -0.79 1.13
N GLY A 31 -3.34 -1.80 1.95
CA GLY A 31 -3.91 -3.13 1.80
C GLY A 31 -5.02 -3.38 2.79
N PHE A 32 -6.15 -3.91 2.32
CA PHE A 32 -7.19 -4.34 3.24
C PHE A 32 -6.67 -5.48 4.14
N PRO A 33 -6.93 -5.40 5.46
CA PRO A 33 -6.54 -6.46 6.38
C PRO A 33 -7.39 -7.71 6.15
N THR A 34 -7.20 -8.73 6.98
CA THR A 34 -8.20 -9.80 7.04
C THR A 34 -9.54 -9.21 7.51
N THR A 35 -10.54 -9.25 6.63
CA THR A 35 -11.87 -8.70 6.88
C THR A 35 -12.94 -9.53 6.16
N SER A 36 -14.20 -9.34 6.53
CA SER A 36 -15.35 -9.92 5.82
C SER A 36 -16.11 -8.90 4.98
N GLU A 37 -15.60 -7.67 4.88
CA GLU A 37 -16.20 -6.64 4.05
C GLU A 37 -16.09 -7.01 2.56
N GLU A 38 -17.14 -6.68 1.81
CA GLU A 38 -17.23 -6.87 0.36
C GLU A 38 -17.91 -5.65 -0.28
N ILE A 39 -17.56 -5.33 -1.52
CA ILE A 39 -18.25 -4.30 -2.32
C ILE A 39 -18.62 -4.89 -3.68
N ASP A 40 -19.90 -4.81 -4.06
CA ASP A 40 -20.39 -5.30 -5.35
C ASP A 40 -19.91 -6.73 -5.71
N GLY A 41 -19.75 -7.62 -4.72
CA GLY A 41 -19.26 -9.00 -4.89
C GLY A 41 -17.74 -9.18 -4.81
N TYR A 42 -16.97 -8.10 -4.75
CA TYR A 42 -15.54 -8.12 -4.51
C TYR A 42 -15.26 -8.17 -3.00
N GLU A 43 -14.75 -9.30 -2.51
CA GLU A 43 -14.17 -9.38 -1.16
C GLU A 43 -13.05 -8.34 -1.03
N LEU A 44 -12.96 -7.67 0.11
CA LEU A 44 -11.92 -6.65 0.28
C LEU A 44 -10.61 -7.23 0.82
N ALA A 45 -10.66 -8.30 1.61
CA ALA A 45 -9.48 -8.84 2.30
C ALA A 45 -8.29 -9.00 1.35
N GLY A 46 -7.11 -8.49 1.72
CA GLY A 46 -5.90 -8.66 0.92
C GLY A 46 -5.78 -7.84 -0.36
N ARG A 47 -6.84 -7.13 -0.78
CA ARG A 47 -6.78 -6.26 -1.95
C ARG A 47 -6.06 -4.96 -1.65
N LEU A 48 -5.35 -4.46 -2.64
CA LEU A 48 -4.84 -3.09 -2.61
C LEU A 48 -5.94 -2.10 -2.95
N LEU A 49 -6.04 -1.05 -2.15
CA LEU A 49 -6.76 0.18 -2.49
C LEU A 49 -5.72 1.23 -2.85
N VAL A 50 -5.91 1.90 -3.97
CA VAL A 50 -4.95 2.87 -4.51
C VAL A 50 -5.68 4.18 -4.80
N ALA A 51 -5.07 5.30 -4.42
CA ALA A 51 -5.57 6.63 -4.70
C ALA A 51 -4.54 7.40 -5.53
N ASN A 52 -4.94 7.93 -6.68
CA ASN A 52 -4.19 8.91 -7.45
C ASN A 52 -5.15 9.69 -8.36
N ASP A 53 -4.70 10.80 -8.94
CA ASP A 53 -5.50 11.67 -9.79
C ASP A 53 -6.86 11.96 -9.13
N GLN A 54 -8.00 11.61 -9.73
CA GLN A 54 -9.33 11.89 -9.16
C GLN A 54 -10.03 10.63 -8.64
N THR A 55 -9.33 9.53 -8.48
CA THR A 55 -9.96 8.22 -8.39
C THR A 55 -9.33 7.36 -7.30
N LEU A 56 -10.19 6.63 -6.59
CA LEU A 56 -9.79 5.49 -5.79
C LEU A 56 -10.06 4.24 -6.60
N TYR A 57 -9.07 3.35 -6.61
CA TYR A 57 -9.03 2.13 -7.38
C TYR A 57 -8.91 0.93 -6.44
N LEU A 58 -9.75 -0.09 -6.62
CA LEU A 58 -9.58 -1.38 -5.97
C LEU A 58 -8.88 -2.33 -6.94
N GLN A 59 -7.90 -3.09 -6.46
CA GLN A 59 -7.29 -4.16 -7.24
C GLN A 59 -8.36 -5.18 -7.64
N LYS A 60 -8.53 -5.43 -8.95
CA LYS A 60 -9.59 -6.29 -9.49
C LYS A 60 -9.38 -7.77 -9.13
N ASN A 61 -8.15 -8.24 -9.19
CA ASN A 61 -7.76 -9.58 -8.74
C ASN A 61 -6.35 -9.56 -8.13
N TYR A 62 -6.05 -10.48 -7.19
CA TYR A 62 -4.74 -10.52 -6.57
C TYR A 62 -3.64 -10.71 -7.61
N GLY A 63 -2.45 -10.14 -7.34
CA GLY A 63 -1.32 -10.15 -8.27
C GLY A 63 -1.53 -9.39 -9.60
N SER A 64 -2.74 -8.92 -9.93
CA SER A 64 -2.98 -8.32 -11.24
C SER A 64 -2.64 -6.82 -11.27
N SER A 65 -2.21 -6.34 -12.45
CA SER A 65 -2.12 -4.91 -12.79
C SER A 65 -3.49 -4.28 -13.11
N VAL A 66 -4.59 -4.99 -12.88
CA VAL A 66 -5.93 -4.55 -13.26
C VAL A 66 -6.65 -3.98 -12.06
N TYR A 67 -7.18 -2.77 -12.22
CA TYR A 67 -7.82 -2.01 -11.18
C TYR A 67 -9.18 -1.49 -11.65
N VAL A 68 -10.13 -1.46 -10.73
CA VAL A 68 -11.47 -0.92 -10.98
C VAL A 68 -11.68 0.37 -10.16
N PRO A 69 -12.25 1.44 -10.76
CA PRO A 69 -12.58 2.63 -10.00
C PRO A 69 -13.69 2.31 -8.99
N VAL A 70 -13.55 2.77 -7.76
CA VAL A 70 -14.49 2.50 -6.67
C VAL A 70 -14.98 3.74 -5.93
N ALA A 71 -14.30 4.87 -6.13
CA ALA A 71 -14.78 6.20 -5.75
C ALA A 71 -14.03 7.27 -6.55
N THR A 72 -14.55 8.51 -6.54
CA THR A 72 -13.96 9.65 -7.23
C THR A 72 -13.99 10.92 -6.39
N LEU A 73 -13.21 11.93 -6.77
CA LEU A 73 -13.28 13.29 -6.23
C LEU A 73 -13.45 14.28 -7.38
N SER A 74 -14.49 15.12 -7.32
CA SER A 74 -14.83 16.03 -8.41
C SER A 74 -14.01 17.34 -8.47
N ASP A 75 -13.26 17.71 -7.42
CA ASP A 75 -12.56 19.01 -7.32
C ASP A 75 -11.07 18.96 -7.69
N GLY A 76 -10.76 18.45 -8.89
CA GLY A 76 -9.40 18.40 -9.42
C GLY A 76 -8.59 17.20 -8.94
N PRO A 77 -7.40 16.95 -9.53
CA PRO A 77 -6.58 15.81 -9.14
C PRO A 77 -6.12 15.95 -7.69
N MET A 78 -6.27 14.85 -6.96
CA MET A 78 -5.64 14.55 -5.69
C MET A 78 -4.13 14.49 -5.86
N ASP A 79 -3.43 15.02 -4.87
CA ASP A 79 -2.05 14.67 -4.59
C ASP A 79 -2.03 13.96 -3.22
N PRO A 80 -2.52 12.71 -3.17
CA PRO A 80 -2.83 12.06 -1.91
C PRO A 80 -1.55 11.88 -1.09
N SER A 81 -1.57 12.41 0.13
CA SER A 81 -0.41 12.35 1.02
C SER A 81 -0.36 11.04 1.80
N PHE A 82 -1.52 10.43 2.07
CA PHE A 82 -1.65 9.08 2.62
C PHE A 82 -3.02 8.48 2.34
N LEU A 83 -3.10 7.16 2.42
CA LEU A 83 -4.33 6.37 2.44
C LEU A 83 -4.16 5.33 3.55
N ALA A 84 -5.14 5.23 4.46
CA ALA A 84 -5.06 4.33 5.60
C ALA A 84 -6.40 3.64 5.85
N ILE A 85 -6.39 2.31 5.79
CA ILE A 85 -7.53 1.44 6.07
C ILE A 85 -7.49 1.04 7.55
N SER A 86 -8.63 1.08 8.23
CA SER A 86 -8.73 0.73 9.65
C SER A 86 -8.33 -0.74 9.86
N PRO A 87 -7.81 -1.12 11.05
CA PRO A 87 -7.42 -2.49 11.35
C PRO A 87 -8.51 -3.56 11.12
N ASP A 88 -9.79 -3.18 11.11
CA ASP A 88 -10.91 -4.07 10.77
C ASP A 88 -11.38 -3.99 9.30
N GLY A 89 -10.79 -3.12 8.49
CA GLY A 89 -11.13 -2.93 7.08
C GLY A 89 -12.40 -2.12 6.83
N SER A 90 -13.08 -1.65 7.88
CA SER A 90 -14.41 -1.04 7.77
C SER A 90 -14.39 0.46 7.46
N THR A 91 -13.28 1.15 7.75
CA THR A 91 -13.17 2.60 7.64
C THR A 91 -11.87 2.99 6.95
N ILE A 92 -11.93 4.02 6.11
CA ILE A 92 -10.81 4.50 5.30
C ILE A 92 -10.59 5.97 5.64
N ALA A 93 -9.34 6.34 5.85
CA ALA A 93 -8.89 7.72 5.94
C ALA A 93 -8.04 8.05 4.70
N LEU A 94 -8.37 9.15 4.03
CA LEU A 94 -7.68 9.64 2.83
C LEU A 94 -7.22 11.08 3.05
N GLY A 95 -5.90 11.27 3.15
CA GLY A 95 -5.30 12.59 3.05
C GLY A 95 -5.25 13.01 1.60
N VAL A 96 -6.24 13.78 1.13
CA VAL A 96 -6.44 14.14 -0.29
C VAL A 96 -5.26 14.91 -0.88
N GLY A 97 -4.53 15.63 -0.04
CA GLY A 97 -3.37 16.42 -0.43
C GLY A 97 -3.33 17.79 0.24
N TYR A 98 -2.36 18.61 -0.17
CA TYR A 98 -2.08 19.89 0.46
C TYR A 98 -3.26 20.88 0.37
N GLY A 99 -3.77 21.31 1.53
CA GLY A 99 -4.85 22.29 1.62
C GLY A 99 -6.25 21.75 1.30
N ALA A 100 -6.36 20.46 1.01
CA ALA A 100 -7.62 19.74 0.87
C ALA A 100 -8.10 19.23 2.25
N PRO A 101 -9.38 18.87 2.40
CA PRO A 101 -9.86 18.22 3.61
C PRO A 101 -9.32 16.79 3.75
N LEU A 102 -9.15 16.35 4.99
CA LEU A 102 -9.01 14.94 5.31
C LEU A 102 -10.38 14.27 5.20
N LEU A 103 -10.48 13.20 4.43
CA LEU A 103 -11.71 12.43 4.28
C LEU A 103 -11.65 11.16 5.13
N VAL A 104 -12.72 10.89 5.89
CA VAL A 104 -12.90 9.62 6.61
C VAL A 104 -14.25 9.04 6.25
N PHE A 105 -14.28 7.80 5.76
CA PHE A 105 -15.50 7.19 5.23
C PHE A 105 -15.50 5.67 5.37
N PRO A 106 -16.67 5.02 5.47
CA PRO A 106 -16.73 3.57 5.57
C PRO A 106 -16.39 2.91 4.23
N SER A 107 -15.72 1.76 4.24
CA SER A 107 -15.43 1.01 3.00
C SER A 107 -16.69 0.60 2.24
N SER A 108 -17.80 0.37 2.96
CA SER A 108 -19.11 0.02 2.40
C SER A 108 -19.75 1.04 1.44
N ILE A 109 -19.28 2.29 1.37
CA ILE A 109 -19.78 3.25 0.36
C ILE A 109 -19.07 3.12 -0.98
N LEU A 110 -17.92 2.45 -1.02
CA LEU A 110 -17.20 2.17 -2.27
C LEU A 110 -18.06 1.27 -3.15
N SER A 111 -17.97 1.47 -4.46
CA SER A 111 -18.75 0.68 -5.42
C SER A 111 -18.04 0.61 -6.76
N VAL A 112 -17.89 -0.61 -7.28
CA VAL A 112 -17.35 -0.86 -8.61
C VAL A 112 -18.37 -0.47 -9.69
N THR A 113 -19.67 -0.65 -9.40
CA THR A 113 -20.75 -0.42 -10.37
C THR A 113 -21.28 1.01 -10.36
N SER A 114 -21.16 1.72 -9.23
CA SER A 114 -21.60 3.10 -9.06
C SER A 114 -20.65 3.87 -8.13
N PRO A 115 -19.39 4.12 -8.53
CA PRO A 115 -18.41 4.85 -7.72
C PRO A 115 -18.98 6.19 -7.21
N PRO A 116 -19.04 6.45 -5.89
CA PRO A 116 -19.49 7.74 -5.38
C PRO A 116 -18.45 8.83 -5.63
N ASP A 117 -18.90 10.08 -5.70
CA ASP A 117 -18.05 11.23 -5.41
C ASP A 117 -17.94 11.36 -3.89
N LEU A 118 -16.73 11.32 -3.33
CA LEU A 118 -16.53 11.39 -1.88
C LEU A 118 -16.77 12.80 -1.33
N LEU A 119 -16.53 13.83 -2.13
CA LEU A 119 -16.71 15.21 -1.69
C LEU A 119 -18.21 15.54 -1.56
N GLY A 120 -18.62 15.99 -0.37
CA GLY A 120 -20.00 16.29 -0.05
C GLY A 120 -20.90 15.06 0.12
N HIS A 121 -20.36 13.84 0.10
CA HIS A 121 -21.13 12.63 0.31
C HIS A 121 -21.62 12.54 1.77
N GLY A 122 -22.87 12.12 1.96
CA GLY A 122 -23.54 12.17 3.28
C GLY A 122 -22.93 11.29 4.36
N ASP A 123 -22.20 10.25 3.96
CA ASP A 123 -21.52 9.29 4.85
C ASP A 123 -20.00 9.54 4.97
N VAL A 124 -19.49 10.61 4.34
CA VAL A 124 -18.09 11.01 4.42
C VAL A 124 -17.95 12.11 5.48
N ILE A 125 -16.99 11.93 6.39
CA ILE A 125 -16.57 12.96 7.33
C ILE A 125 -15.45 13.76 6.67
N GLU A 126 -15.69 15.04 6.42
CA GLU A 126 -14.68 15.99 5.93
C GLU A 126 -14.11 16.79 7.10
N LEU A 127 -12.81 16.71 7.29
CA LEU A 127 -12.10 17.39 8.38
C LEU A 127 -11.12 18.43 7.81
N ASP A 128 -11.35 19.70 8.16
CA ASP A 128 -10.44 20.81 7.87
C ASP A 128 -9.33 20.87 8.93
N VAL A 129 -8.36 19.96 8.79
CA VAL A 129 -7.20 19.79 9.69
C VAL A 129 -5.92 19.73 8.87
N ASN A 130 -4.78 20.07 9.47
CA ASN A 130 -3.49 19.93 8.79
C ASN A 130 -2.97 18.52 8.95
N TYR A 131 -2.68 17.86 7.83
CA TYR A 131 -2.09 16.53 7.80
C TYR A 131 -0.94 16.44 6.78
N TYR A 132 -0.05 15.49 7.00
CA TYR A 132 0.93 14.98 6.06
C TYR A 132 0.72 13.47 5.92
N ASP A 133 0.69 12.77 7.05
CA ASP A 133 0.46 11.33 7.11
C ASP A 133 -0.55 10.99 8.24
N GLY A 134 -1.11 9.78 8.21
CA GLY A 134 -2.11 9.32 9.17
C GLY A 134 -2.07 7.82 9.40
N ALA A 135 -2.19 7.42 10.67
CA ALA A 135 -2.22 6.03 11.09
C ALA A 135 -3.36 5.78 12.11
N TRP A 136 -3.96 4.59 12.04
CA TRP A 136 -5.04 4.21 12.92
C TRP A 136 -4.55 3.82 14.32
N TYR A 137 -5.15 4.39 15.35
CA TYR A 137 -4.99 3.98 16.75
C TYR A 137 -6.25 3.22 17.19
N GLY A 138 -6.23 1.91 16.96
CA GLY A 138 -7.46 1.10 16.96
C GLY A 138 -8.41 1.53 15.83
N ASN A 139 -9.70 1.23 15.97
CA ASN A 139 -10.69 1.51 14.90
C ASN A 139 -11.45 2.84 15.08
N GLY A 140 -11.33 3.48 16.25
CA GLY A 140 -12.11 4.68 16.60
C GLY A 140 -11.33 5.99 16.59
N THR A 141 -10.01 5.92 16.43
CA THR A 141 -9.14 7.09 16.52
C THR A 141 -8.13 7.07 15.39
N LEU A 142 -8.06 8.17 14.65
CA LEU A 142 -7.01 8.40 13.68
C LEU A 142 -5.97 9.30 14.31
N VAL A 143 -4.70 8.95 14.17
CA VAL A 143 -3.61 9.83 14.57
C VAL A 143 -2.98 10.38 13.30
N ILE A 144 -2.95 11.70 13.20
CA ILE A 144 -2.36 12.41 12.07
C ILE A 144 -1.14 13.15 12.54
N ASN A 145 -0.19 13.35 11.63
CA ASN A 145 0.83 14.35 11.82
C ASN A 145 0.69 15.45 10.78
N GLY A 146 1.18 16.63 11.09
CA GLY A 146 1.03 17.76 10.19
C GLY A 146 1.88 18.94 10.63
N GLY A 147 2.26 19.73 9.64
CA GLY A 147 2.96 20.99 9.85
C GLY A 147 4.05 21.24 8.82
N TRP A 148 4.08 22.48 8.34
CA TRP A 148 5.22 23.07 7.65
C TRP A 148 5.32 24.52 8.09
N SER A 149 6.52 25.02 8.32
CA SER A 149 6.77 26.40 8.74
C SER A 149 6.47 27.37 7.59
N GLY A 150 5.19 27.63 7.35
CA GLY A 150 4.74 28.81 6.62
C GLY A 150 4.84 30.06 7.50
N PRO A 151 4.74 31.27 6.92
CA PRO A 151 4.79 32.56 7.62
C PRO A 151 3.71 32.77 8.72
N SER A 152 2.84 31.77 8.93
CA SER A 152 1.75 31.71 9.91
C SER A 152 2.08 30.98 11.21
N GLY A 153 3.26 30.36 11.38
CA GLY A 153 3.73 29.85 12.68
C GLY A 153 3.22 28.46 13.11
N TYR A 154 2.79 27.62 12.17
CA TYR A 154 2.48 26.22 12.47
C TYR A 154 3.76 25.45 12.82
N THR A 155 3.71 24.64 13.88
CA THR A 155 4.84 23.81 14.32
C THR A 155 4.45 22.35 14.12
N SER A 156 5.34 21.56 13.54
CA SER A 156 5.09 20.15 13.27
C SER A 156 4.80 19.38 14.55
N GLY A 157 3.80 18.51 14.49
CA GLY A 157 3.31 17.75 15.64
C GLY A 157 2.41 16.60 15.21
N VAL A 158 1.97 15.85 16.21
CA VAL A 158 1.07 14.70 16.09
C VAL A 158 -0.19 14.97 16.89
N TYR A 159 -1.35 14.66 16.30
CA TYR A 159 -2.66 14.91 16.86
C TYR A 159 -3.55 13.67 16.71
N ALA A 160 -4.29 13.32 17.74
CA ALA A 160 -5.36 12.33 17.67
C ALA A 160 -6.69 12.98 17.29
N LEU A 161 -7.47 12.26 16.50
CA LEU A 161 -8.84 12.57 16.11
C LEU A 161 -9.72 11.41 16.58
N ASP A 162 -10.48 11.62 17.67
CA ASP A 162 -11.49 10.66 18.11
C ASP A 162 -12.71 10.75 17.18
N LEU A 163 -12.81 9.80 16.26
CA LEU A 163 -13.88 9.74 15.25
C LEU A 163 -15.21 9.26 15.83
N THR A 164 -15.22 8.78 17.07
CA THR A 164 -16.44 8.41 17.79
C THR A 164 -17.06 9.60 18.53
N ALA A 165 -16.31 10.71 18.65
CA ALA A 165 -16.77 11.90 19.33
C ALA A 165 -17.87 12.62 18.52
N PRO A 166 -18.89 13.19 19.19
CA PRO A 166 -19.91 14.01 18.50
C PRO A 166 -19.34 15.26 17.81
N GLN A 167 -18.17 15.72 18.25
CA GLN A 167 -17.41 16.82 17.67
C GLN A 167 -15.94 16.39 17.67
N ILE A 168 -15.41 16.17 16.47
CA ILE A 168 -14.02 15.76 16.27
C ILE A 168 -13.14 16.98 16.43
N ALA A 169 -12.14 16.89 17.31
CA ALA A 169 -11.18 17.95 17.57
C ALA A 169 -9.76 17.36 17.65
N GLU A 170 -8.76 18.16 17.27
CA GLU A 170 -7.36 17.78 17.39
C GLU A 170 -6.93 17.71 18.86
N ILE A 171 -6.55 16.51 19.31
CA ILE A 171 -5.93 16.28 20.61
C ILE A 171 -4.41 16.21 20.40
N PRO A 172 -3.62 17.21 20.83
CA PRO A 172 -2.17 17.19 20.63
C PRO A 172 -1.53 16.05 21.44
N LEU A 173 -0.82 15.16 20.76
CA LEU A 173 -0.08 14.06 21.38
C LEU A 173 1.39 14.40 21.54
N ILE A 174 2.01 14.86 20.46
CA ILE A 174 3.44 15.18 20.40
C ILE A 174 3.61 16.54 19.74
N THR A 175 4.36 17.42 20.38
CA THR A 175 4.55 18.80 19.96
C THR A 175 6.02 19.10 19.66
N SER A 176 6.24 20.17 18.91
CA SER A 176 7.58 20.71 18.63
C SER A 176 8.50 19.71 17.91
N ILE A 177 7.95 18.96 16.96
CA ILE A 177 8.77 18.18 16.01
C ILE A 177 9.59 19.17 15.19
N PRO A 178 10.93 19.08 15.19
CA PRO A 178 11.76 20.00 14.42
C PRO A 178 11.59 19.79 12.91
N GLY A 179 11.51 20.88 12.14
CA GLY A 179 11.41 20.79 10.68
C GLY A 179 10.07 20.22 10.23
N ALA A 180 10.07 19.47 9.13
CA ALA A 180 8.94 18.67 8.70
C ALA A 180 8.92 17.32 9.43
N SER A 181 7.74 16.89 9.86
CA SER A 181 7.55 15.52 10.36
C SER A 181 7.88 14.51 9.27
N GLY A 182 8.38 13.32 9.66
CA GLY A 182 8.34 12.14 8.79
C GLY A 182 6.93 11.59 8.70
N GLY A 183 6.75 10.34 8.30
CA GLY A 183 5.52 9.59 8.40
C GLY A 183 5.14 9.30 9.86
N ILE A 184 4.01 8.63 10.03
CA ILE A 184 3.49 8.19 11.33
C ILE A 184 3.05 6.74 11.25
N ALA A 185 3.35 5.97 12.30
CA ALA A 185 2.91 4.59 12.41
C ALA A 185 2.45 4.27 13.84
N VAL A 186 1.49 3.36 13.94
CA VAL A 186 1.02 2.80 15.22
C VAL A 186 1.09 1.29 15.10
N ASP A 187 1.77 0.64 16.03
CA ASP A 187 1.81 -0.84 16.06
C ASP A 187 0.53 -1.43 16.67
N SER A 188 0.38 -2.75 16.57
CA SER A 188 -0.77 -3.47 17.11
C SER A 188 -0.93 -3.38 18.63
N ALA A 189 0.12 -2.98 19.36
CA ALA A 189 0.07 -2.71 20.80
C ALA A 189 -0.33 -1.26 21.11
N GLY A 190 -0.38 -0.38 20.11
CA GLY A 190 -0.66 1.05 20.25
C GLY A 190 0.59 1.91 20.46
N ASN A 191 1.80 1.38 20.29
CA ASN A 191 3.00 2.21 20.36
C ASN A 191 3.07 3.10 19.10
N LEU A 192 3.39 4.37 19.28
CA LEU A 192 3.37 5.36 18.22
C LEU A 192 4.80 5.71 17.80
N VAL A 193 5.08 5.66 16.51
CA VAL A 193 6.33 6.08 15.89
C VAL A 193 6.08 7.29 15.00
N THR A 194 6.91 8.31 15.14
CA THR A 194 7.00 9.44 14.22
C THR A 194 8.43 9.98 14.27
N GLY A 195 8.80 10.82 13.32
CA GLY A 195 10.15 11.37 13.27
C GLY A 195 10.30 12.74 12.66
N ILE A 196 11.55 13.07 12.40
CA ILE A 196 11.98 14.23 11.62
C ILE A 196 12.23 13.76 10.21
N GLY A 197 11.34 14.09 9.29
CA GLY A 197 11.51 13.77 7.88
C GLY A 197 12.53 14.69 7.23
N TYR A 198 12.51 15.97 7.60
CA TYR A 198 13.38 16.98 7.01
C TYR A 198 13.63 18.19 7.91
N GLN A 199 14.89 18.50 8.22
CA GLN A 199 15.30 19.71 8.93
C GLN A 199 16.64 20.23 8.36
N THR A 200 16.76 21.55 8.12
CA THR A 200 17.96 22.19 7.51
C THR A 200 18.90 22.90 8.49
N SER A 201 18.55 22.98 9.78
CA SER A 201 19.42 23.63 10.77
C SER A 201 19.13 23.15 12.21
N PRO A 202 20.03 22.32 12.81
CA PRO A 202 21.06 21.53 12.10
C PRO A 202 20.41 20.58 11.08
N ASN A 203 21.16 20.14 10.07
CA ASN A 203 20.68 19.14 9.11
C ASN A 203 20.35 17.83 9.84
N ARG A 204 19.09 17.41 9.80
CA ARG A 204 18.58 16.19 10.45
C ARG A 204 17.44 15.61 9.61
N THR A 205 17.50 14.31 9.37
CA THR A 205 16.53 13.52 8.61
C THR A 205 16.58 12.10 9.14
N GLY A 206 15.45 11.40 9.13
CA GLY A 206 15.39 9.99 9.54
C GLY A 206 15.63 9.75 11.02
N GLU A 207 15.56 10.78 11.86
CA GLU A 207 15.49 10.55 13.30
C GLU A 207 14.07 10.09 13.65
N LEU A 208 13.93 8.90 14.20
CA LEU A 208 12.65 8.33 14.62
C LEU A 208 12.61 8.18 16.15
N ARG A 209 11.45 8.47 16.72
CA ARG A 209 11.15 8.21 18.13
C ARG A 209 9.89 7.37 18.27
N ILE A 210 9.84 6.59 19.34
CA ILE A 210 8.72 5.71 19.67
C ILE A 210 8.21 5.99 21.09
N TRP A 211 6.90 6.15 21.22
CA TRP A 211 6.20 6.33 22.50
C TRP A 211 5.42 5.08 22.84
N ALA A 212 5.42 4.71 24.12
CA ALA A 212 4.69 3.53 24.57
C ALA A 212 3.18 3.77 24.48
N ALA A 213 2.42 2.72 24.19
CA ALA A 213 0.97 2.79 24.05
C ALA A 213 0.26 3.42 25.26
N ALA A 214 0.74 3.11 26.47
CA ALA A 214 0.19 3.68 27.70
C ALA A 214 0.36 5.20 27.79
N ASP A 215 1.51 5.73 27.34
CA ASP A 215 1.77 7.17 27.34
C ASP A 215 0.84 7.88 26.35
N ILE A 216 0.65 7.31 25.16
CA ILE A 216 -0.27 7.85 24.15
C ILE A 216 -1.72 7.82 24.64
N GLN A 217 -2.14 6.70 25.23
CA GLN A 217 -3.49 6.57 25.79
C GLN A 217 -3.74 7.58 26.91
N ASP A 218 -2.77 7.81 27.79
CA ASP A 218 -2.89 8.80 28.88
C ASP A 218 -3.13 10.22 28.35
N VAL A 219 -2.53 10.60 27.21
CA VAL A 219 -2.80 11.90 26.58
C VAL A 219 -4.20 11.94 25.96
N ILE A 220 -4.61 10.88 25.26
CA ILE A 220 -5.95 10.76 24.66
C ILE A 220 -7.05 10.83 25.73
N ASP A 221 -6.84 10.15 26.86
CA ASP A 221 -7.76 10.14 28.01
C ASP A 221 -7.75 11.46 28.80
N GLY A 222 -6.81 12.37 28.50
CA GLY A 222 -6.63 13.64 29.19
C GLY A 222 -6.05 13.49 30.60
N THR A 223 -5.41 12.36 30.92
CA THR A 223 -4.68 12.11 32.18
C THR A 223 -3.25 12.62 32.13
N ALA A 224 -2.70 12.80 30.92
CA ALA A 224 -1.41 13.44 30.65
C ALA A 224 -1.55 14.65 29.71
N SER A 225 -0.50 15.47 29.65
CA SER A 225 -0.36 16.54 28.65
C SER A 225 0.44 16.06 27.45
N ALA A 226 0.26 16.70 26.30
CA ALA A 226 1.06 16.44 25.11
C ALA A 226 2.56 16.43 25.41
N TYR A 227 3.28 15.48 24.84
CA TYR A 227 4.72 15.36 24.98
C TYR A 227 5.46 16.31 24.03
N VAL A 228 6.70 16.64 24.36
CA VAL A 228 7.60 17.38 23.47
C VAL A 228 8.49 16.36 22.77
N TYR A 229 8.65 16.44 21.44
CA TYR A 229 9.39 15.44 20.66
C TYR A 229 10.79 15.11 21.22
N GLY A 230 11.54 16.14 21.63
CA GLY A 230 12.86 15.99 22.24
C GLY A 230 12.85 15.78 23.77
N GLY A 231 11.69 15.48 24.35
CA GLY A 231 11.49 15.29 25.79
C GLY A 231 12.11 14.01 26.35
N SER A 232 11.85 13.79 27.65
CA SER A 232 12.25 12.57 28.36
C SER A 232 11.39 11.36 27.97
N GLU A 233 10.18 11.62 27.53
CA GLU A 233 9.20 10.65 27.05
C GLU A 233 9.40 10.42 25.56
N GLY A 234 9.22 9.16 25.13
CA GLY A 234 9.55 8.72 23.78
C GLY A 234 11.01 8.33 23.63
N SER A 235 11.27 7.06 23.35
CA SER A 235 12.59 6.52 23.13
C SER A 235 13.10 6.89 21.73
N LEU A 236 14.38 7.24 21.62
CA LEU A 236 15.05 7.36 20.33
C LEU A 236 15.12 5.96 19.69
N LEU A 237 14.38 5.76 18.60
CA LEU A 237 14.32 4.50 17.87
C LEU A 237 15.41 4.40 16.83
N ALA A 238 15.56 5.43 16.02
CA ALA A 238 16.58 5.54 14.99
C ALA A 238 17.16 6.95 14.98
N SER A 239 18.46 7.08 14.71
CA SER A 239 19.14 8.38 14.76
C SER A 239 19.18 9.07 13.40
N ASN A 240 19.31 8.30 12.31
CA ASN A 240 19.44 8.82 10.96
C ASN A 240 19.20 7.69 9.94
N VAL A 241 18.00 7.10 9.95
CA VAL A 241 17.59 6.20 8.86
C VAL A 241 17.25 7.03 7.61
N LEU A 242 16.51 6.43 6.68
CA LEU A 242 15.85 7.12 5.56
C LEU A 242 15.06 8.33 6.03
N ASN A 243 14.67 9.21 5.11
CA ASN A 243 13.80 10.34 5.44
C ASN A 243 12.47 9.94 6.10
N ALA A 244 12.12 8.65 6.08
CA ALA A 244 10.96 8.09 6.74
C ALA A 244 9.68 8.78 6.27
N ALA A 245 9.57 9.07 4.97
CA ALA A 245 8.38 9.65 4.37
C ALA A 245 7.16 8.74 4.54
N ALA A 246 7.38 7.43 4.52
CA ALA A 246 6.39 6.41 4.85
C ALA A 246 6.86 5.59 6.05
N LEU A 247 5.94 5.28 6.97
CA LEU A 247 6.18 4.39 8.10
C LEU A 247 5.01 3.43 8.25
N GLY A 248 5.28 2.23 8.73
CA GLY A 248 4.23 1.32 9.17
C GLY A 248 4.81 0.06 9.78
N PHE A 249 3.95 -0.86 10.18
CA PHE A 249 4.37 -2.13 10.77
C PHE A 249 3.91 -3.29 9.92
N ASP A 250 4.71 -4.35 9.89
CA ASP A 250 4.22 -5.66 9.44
C ASP A 250 3.43 -6.38 10.54
N GLY A 251 2.88 -7.55 10.21
CA GLY A 251 2.09 -8.36 11.14
C GLY A 251 2.86 -8.88 12.37
N ASP A 252 4.19 -8.90 12.31
CA ASP A 252 5.07 -9.32 13.41
C ASP A 252 5.56 -8.15 14.28
N GLY A 253 5.28 -6.91 13.85
CA GLY A 253 5.68 -5.68 14.53
C GLY A 253 7.07 -5.17 14.13
N ALA A 254 7.64 -5.64 13.01
CA ALA A 254 8.79 -4.98 12.41
C ALA A 254 8.35 -3.65 11.81
N LEU A 255 9.09 -2.58 12.09
CA LEU A 255 8.82 -1.26 11.54
C LEU A 255 9.39 -1.20 10.12
N HIS A 256 8.55 -1.00 9.12
CA HIS A 256 9.00 -0.62 7.79
C HIS A 256 9.10 0.90 7.67
N VAL A 257 10.12 1.34 6.95
CA VAL A 257 10.50 2.74 6.77
C VAL A 257 10.77 2.94 5.29
N GLY A 258 10.11 3.92 4.68
CA GLY A 258 10.30 4.28 3.28
C GLY A 258 10.97 5.64 3.09
N GLY A 259 11.36 5.88 1.85
CA GLY A 259 11.90 7.13 1.35
C GLY A 259 13.43 7.16 1.22
N GLY A 260 13.98 8.32 0.86
CA GLY A 260 15.39 8.43 0.45
C GLY A 260 16.36 8.78 1.57
N ASP A 261 17.65 8.44 1.38
CA ASP A 261 18.75 8.95 2.21
C ASP A 261 19.18 10.36 1.77
N ALA A 262 18.37 11.37 2.09
CA ALA A 262 18.62 12.74 1.65
C ALA A 262 19.91 13.37 2.25
N PHE A 263 20.46 12.84 3.37
CA PHE A 263 21.56 13.51 4.10
C PHE A 263 22.57 12.58 4.83
N GLY A 264 22.49 11.25 4.71
CA GLY A 264 23.31 10.24 5.39
C GLY A 264 24.55 9.75 4.63
N VAL A 265 25.26 8.77 5.22
CA VAL A 265 26.71 8.48 5.09
C VAL A 265 27.16 7.84 3.76
N GLY A 266 26.65 8.30 2.61
CA GLY A 266 26.99 7.77 1.28
C GLY A 266 27.51 8.79 0.26
N GLY A 267 27.20 10.08 0.40
CA GLY A 267 27.52 11.10 -0.61
C GLY A 267 26.27 11.55 -1.37
N THR A 268 26.46 12.23 -2.50
CA THR A 268 25.42 12.92 -3.29
C THR A 268 24.47 11.99 -4.05
N SER A 269 24.23 10.78 -3.56
CA SER A 269 23.36 9.79 -4.19
C SER A 269 22.20 9.54 -3.24
N GLU A 270 21.08 10.20 -3.56
CA GLU A 270 19.75 9.84 -3.06
C GLU A 270 19.44 8.50 -3.71
N ASN A 271 19.47 7.43 -2.93
CA ASN A 271 18.90 6.15 -3.34
C ASN A 271 17.70 5.96 -2.42
N GLY A 272 16.54 5.61 -2.97
CA GLY A 272 15.44 5.20 -2.14
C GLY A 272 15.67 3.82 -1.62
N TYR A 273 15.10 3.59 -0.47
CA TYR A 273 15.06 2.27 0.06
C TYR A 273 13.72 2.10 0.74
N ALA A 274 13.30 0.85 0.83
CA ALA A 274 12.53 0.44 1.97
C ALA A 274 13.50 -0.19 2.97
N ALA A 275 13.29 0.05 4.25
CA ALA A 275 14.03 -0.62 5.28
C ALA A 275 13.09 -1.21 6.31
N LEU A 276 13.50 -2.33 6.91
CA LEU A 276 12.84 -2.91 8.07
C LEU A 276 13.74 -2.76 9.29
N ILE A 277 13.13 -2.42 10.41
CA ILE A 277 13.70 -2.51 11.75
C ILE A 277 13.01 -3.67 12.46
N ARG A 278 13.80 -4.66 12.88
CA ARG A 278 13.28 -5.91 13.44
C ARG A 278 12.34 -5.68 14.63
N ALA A 279 11.25 -6.43 14.70
CA ALA A 279 10.24 -6.32 15.77
C ALA A 279 10.84 -6.39 17.18
N SER A 280 11.76 -7.33 17.41
CA SER A 280 12.44 -7.46 18.70
C SER A 280 13.31 -6.26 19.08
N VAL A 281 13.84 -5.52 18.10
CA VAL A 281 14.58 -4.27 18.32
C VAL A 281 13.62 -3.14 18.68
N VAL A 282 12.53 -2.98 17.93
CA VAL A 282 11.46 -2.01 18.25
C VAL A 282 10.98 -2.22 19.69
N ALA A 283 10.60 -3.46 20.04
CA ALA A 283 10.14 -3.83 21.37
C ALA A 283 11.18 -3.56 22.47
N SER A 284 12.46 -3.78 22.18
CA SER A 284 13.54 -3.53 23.15
C SER A 284 13.81 -2.04 23.37
N VAL A 285 13.67 -1.21 22.33
CA VAL A 285 13.84 0.24 22.45
C VAL A 285 12.68 0.88 23.22
N VAL A 286 11.43 0.55 22.89
CA VAL A 286 10.27 1.07 23.63
C VAL A 286 10.26 0.56 25.07
N GLY A 287 10.73 -0.66 25.31
CA GLY A 287 10.91 -1.24 26.65
C GLY A 287 12.13 -0.72 27.42
N GLY A 288 12.97 0.13 26.81
CA GLY A 288 14.17 0.71 27.43
C GLY A 288 15.30 -0.29 27.72
N SER A 289 15.28 -1.47 27.10
CA SER A 289 16.31 -2.52 27.26
C SER A 289 17.44 -2.41 26.23
N GLN A 290 17.26 -1.60 25.19
CA GLN A 290 18.28 -1.32 24.17
C GLN A 290 18.39 0.19 23.86
N THR A 291 19.56 0.59 23.36
CA THR A 291 19.79 1.86 22.66
C THR A 291 19.13 1.85 21.27
N PRO A 292 19.10 2.98 20.53
CA PRO A 292 18.54 3.04 19.17
C PRO A 292 19.08 1.94 18.26
N VAL A 293 18.32 1.61 17.21
CA VAL A 293 18.69 0.61 16.19
C VAL A 293 20.10 0.87 15.67
N ASN A 294 20.87 -0.21 15.51
CA ASN A 294 22.14 -0.16 14.81
C ASN A 294 21.94 -0.50 13.33
N GLU A 295 21.86 0.53 12.48
CA GLU A 295 21.66 0.43 11.03
C GLU A 295 22.77 -0.39 10.34
N GLY A 296 23.99 -0.43 10.90
CA GLY A 296 25.08 -1.27 10.39
C GLY A 296 24.98 -2.75 10.76
N SER A 297 23.89 -3.17 11.43
CA SER A 297 23.68 -4.55 11.87
C SER A 297 22.55 -5.19 11.08
N SER A 298 22.89 -6.12 10.18
CA SER A 298 21.91 -6.88 9.39
C SER A 298 20.94 -7.73 10.22
N SER A 299 21.23 -7.95 11.51
CA SER A 299 20.31 -8.60 12.44
C SER A 299 19.27 -7.65 13.05
N GLN A 300 19.37 -6.34 12.80
CA GLN A 300 18.48 -5.32 13.36
C GLN A 300 17.81 -4.48 12.28
N TYR A 301 18.52 -4.26 11.18
CA TYR A 301 18.13 -3.40 10.08
C TYR A 301 18.36 -4.13 8.75
N LEU A 302 17.33 -4.14 7.89
CA LEU A 302 17.35 -4.79 6.58
C LEU A 302 16.91 -3.76 5.55
N GLU A 303 17.73 -3.54 4.53
CA GLU A 303 17.38 -2.72 3.37
C GLU A 303 16.79 -3.61 2.28
N LEU A 304 15.73 -3.13 1.64
CA LEU A 304 15.08 -3.73 0.48
C LEU A 304 15.20 -2.75 -0.69
N THR A 305 15.56 -3.30 -1.84
CA THR A 305 15.68 -2.60 -3.12
C THR A 305 14.57 -3.11 -4.05
N PRO A 306 13.34 -2.55 -3.98
CA PRO A 306 12.21 -2.99 -4.79
C PRO A 306 12.38 -2.68 -6.27
N ASP A 307 13.18 -1.66 -6.56
CA ASP A 307 13.58 -1.25 -7.89
C ASP A 307 14.89 -1.93 -8.29
N ALA A 308 14.90 -2.56 -9.46
CA ALA A 308 16.09 -3.17 -10.05
C ALA A 308 17.14 -2.14 -10.51
N CYS A 309 16.77 -0.87 -10.60
CA CYS A 309 17.63 0.23 -11.02
C CYS A 309 18.30 0.99 -9.87
N GLU A 310 17.87 0.76 -8.62
CA GLU A 310 18.44 1.37 -7.41
C GLU A 310 18.55 2.91 -7.51
N ASP A 311 17.61 3.57 -8.20
CA ASP A 311 17.57 5.02 -8.44
C ASP A 311 16.30 5.72 -7.90
N ASP A 312 15.67 5.11 -6.91
CA ASP A 312 14.33 5.39 -6.40
C ASP A 312 14.27 6.57 -5.41
N ASN A 313 14.38 7.82 -5.84
CA ASN A 313 14.05 8.96 -4.96
C ASN A 313 12.61 8.91 -4.37
N ALA A 314 11.71 8.05 -4.89
CA ALA A 314 10.31 7.92 -4.51
C ALA A 314 9.84 6.52 -4.03
N THR A 315 10.54 5.83 -3.12
CA THR A 315 10.04 4.59 -2.46
C THR A 315 8.95 4.89 -1.42
N SER A 316 7.75 5.19 -1.89
CA SER A 316 6.56 5.47 -1.06
C SER A 316 5.32 5.50 -1.93
N PRO A 317 4.20 4.91 -1.52
CA PRO A 317 3.89 4.33 -0.19
C PRO A 317 4.44 2.91 0.04
N ILE A 318 4.54 2.54 1.33
CA ILE A 318 4.81 1.17 1.81
C ILE A 318 3.64 0.73 2.68
N ALA A 319 3.07 -0.45 2.42
CA ALA A 319 1.94 -0.99 3.17
C ALA A 319 2.13 -2.47 3.49
N PHE A 320 1.58 -2.92 4.62
CA PHE A 320 1.51 -4.34 4.96
C PHE A 320 0.10 -4.86 4.70
N VAL A 321 -0.02 -5.89 3.86
CA VAL A 321 -1.29 -6.49 3.47
C VAL A 321 -1.54 -7.72 4.34
N GLY A 322 -2.25 -7.51 5.45
CA GLY A 322 -2.35 -8.54 6.51
C GLY A 322 -3.00 -9.86 6.11
N HIS A 323 -3.88 -9.88 5.09
CA HIS A 323 -4.49 -11.12 4.60
C HIS A 323 -3.48 -12.01 3.86
N THR A 324 -2.63 -11.43 3.03
CA THR A 324 -1.64 -12.15 2.19
C THR A 324 -0.26 -12.21 2.84
N SER A 325 -0.11 -11.62 4.04
CA SER A 325 1.17 -11.43 4.73
C SER A 325 2.23 -10.73 3.88
N ALA A 326 1.82 -9.91 2.91
CA ALA A 326 2.73 -9.28 1.96
C ALA A 326 3.15 -7.88 2.41
N LEU A 327 4.43 -7.55 2.26
CA LEU A 327 4.90 -6.18 2.31
C LEU A 327 4.87 -5.59 0.90
N ALA A 328 4.00 -4.62 0.66
CA ALA A 328 3.83 -3.93 -0.61
C ALA A 328 4.65 -2.64 -0.63
N ILE A 329 5.52 -2.51 -1.62
CA ILE A 329 6.44 -1.37 -1.74
C ILE A 329 6.26 -0.76 -3.12
N ALA A 330 5.70 0.45 -3.18
CA ALA A 330 5.56 1.20 -4.42
C ALA A 330 6.86 1.93 -4.78
N TRP A 331 7.15 1.95 -6.07
CA TRP A 331 8.33 2.58 -6.64
C TRP A 331 8.06 3.03 -8.07
N ASN A 332 8.83 4.02 -8.52
CA ASN A 332 8.70 4.60 -9.84
C ASN A 332 9.68 3.94 -10.82
N PRO A 333 9.23 3.34 -11.93
CA PRO A 333 10.13 2.76 -12.92
C PRO A 333 10.72 3.75 -13.93
N SER A 334 10.38 5.04 -13.87
CA SER A 334 10.84 6.03 -14.85
C SER A 334 12.12 6.72 -14.43
N GLY A 335 13.12 6.71 -15.32
CA GLY A 335 14.02 7.86 -15.41
C GLY A 335 13.35 8.97 -16.20
N ASP A 336 13.73 10.21 -15.91
CA ASP A 336 13.04 11.42 -16.35
C ASP A 336 12.56 11.48 -17.82
N GLU A 337 11.46 12.21 -17.96
CA GLU A 337 10.80 12.56 -19.21
C GLU A 337 11.81 12.92 -20.34
N TYR A 338 11.64 12.29 -21.52
CA TYR A 338 12.09 12.67 -22.88
C TYR A 338 13.05 11.79 -23.68
N SER A 339 13.79 10.78 -23.17
CA SER A 339 14.70 10.05 -24.09
C SER A 339 15.20 8.63 -23.84
N SER A 340 14.97 7.96 -22.69
CA SER A 340 15.35 6.55 -22.58
C SER A 340 14.30 5.61 -23.18
N PRO A 341 14.72 4.55 -23.89
CA PRO A 341 13.88 3.39 -24.13
C PRO A 341 13.53 2.72 -22.80
N ALA A 342 12.30 2.19 -22.67
CA ALA A 342 11.90 1.34 -21.56
C ALA A 342 12.93 0.21 -21.32
N GLY A 343 13.33 0.00 -20.06
CA GLY A 343 14.22 -1.10 -19.64
C GLY A 343 15.72 -0.78 -19.56
N GLN A 344 16.12 0.48 -19.38
CA GLN A 344 17.49 0.84 -19.01
C GLN A 344 17.51 1.63 -17.70
N CYS A 345 18.26 1.15 -16.72
CA CYS A 345 18.55 1.87 -15.48
C CYS A 345 19.49 3.06 -15.74
N TYR A 346 19.20 4.20 -15.12
CA TYR A 346 20.08 5.37 -15.20
C TYR A 346 21.21 5.26 -14.18
N SER A 347 22.15 6.21 -14.25
CA SER A 347 23.20 6.32 -13.25
C SER A 347 22.61 6.83 -11.94
N ALA A 348 22.82 6.09 -10.84
CA ALA A 348 22.44 6.48 -9.48
C ALA A 348 22.62 7.98 -9.20
N GLY A 349 21.56 8.64 -8.70
CA GLY A 349 21.52 10.07 -8.37
C GLY A 349 21.02 11.02 -9.46
N SER A 350 20.16 10.59 -10.40
CA SER A 350 19.42 11.54 -11.24
C SER A 350 18.33 12.25 -10.43
N ALA A 351 18.33 13.59 -10.49
CA ALA A 351 17.52 14.47 -9.64
C ALA A 351 16.02 14.55 -10.03
N SER A 352 15.51 13.56 -10.74
CA SER A 352 14.24 13.60 -11.47
C SER A 352 13.50 12.27 -11.42
N ASP A 353 13.47 11.67 -10.22
CA ASP A 353 12.55 10.58 -9.86
C ASP A 353 11.46 11.13 -8.91
N PHE A 354 10.53 11.89 -9.49
CA PHE A 354 9.27 12.22 -8.84
C PHE A 354 8.17 11.41 -9.51
N TRP A 355 7.04 11.23 -8.81
CA TRP A 355 5.79 10.76 -9.39
C TRP A 355 5.29 11.80 -10.42
N GLU A 356 5.83 11.77 -11.63
CA GLU A 356 5.48 12.72 -12.70
C GLU A 356 4.24 12.26 -13.48
N ILE A 357 3.58 13.21 -14.12
CA ILE A 357 2.46 12.94 -15.04
C ILE A 357 2.94 12.00 -16.16
N GLY A 358 2.19 10.91 -16.38
CA GLY A 358 2.47 9.89 -17.39
C GLY A 358 3.27 8.69 -16.88
N VAL A 359 3.68 8.70 -15.61
CA VAL A 359 4.32 7.55 -14.95
C VAL A 359 3.28 6.45 -14.71
N THR A 360 3.69 5.21 -14.93
CA THR A 360 2.98 4.01 -14.43
C THR A 360 3.78 3.45 -13.26
N PRO A 361 3.40 3.74 -12.00
CA PRO A 361 4.10 3.22 -10.84
C PRO A 361 4.09 1.69 -10.81
N LYS A 362 5.06 1.10 -10.14
CA LYS A 362 5.10 -0.33 -9.85
C LYS A 362 4.94 -0.56 -8.37
N VAL A 363 4.45 -1.75 -8.02
CA VAL A 363 4.48 -2.27 -6.66
C VAL A 363 5.18 -3.61 -6.66
N THR A 364 6.11 -3.78 -5.74
CA THR A 364 6.75 -5.08 -5.47
C THR A 364 6.20 -5.61 -4.15
N LEU A 365 5.61 -6.79 -4.20
CA LEU A 365 5.19 -7.56 -3.03
C LEU A 365 6.34 -8.45 -2.57
N TYR A 366 6.66 -8.39 -1.29
CA TYR A 366 7.58 -9.30 -0.63
C TYR A 366 6.80 -10.24 0.28
N PHE A 367 7.04 -11.54 0.14
CA PHE A 367 6.31 -12.58 0.88
C PHE A 367 7.24 -13.32 1.86
N PRO A 368 6.82 -13.54 3.12
CA PRO A 368 7.47 -14.49 4.01
C PRO A 368 7.28 -15.94 3.53
N ASP A 369 8.09 -16.88 4.04
CA ASP A 369 8.01 -18.31 3.69
C ASP A 369 6.64 -18.94 4.04
N GLY A 370 5.96 -18.35 5.03
CA GLY A 370 4.63 -18.77 5.49
C GLY A 370 3.48 -17.97 4.89
N ALA A 371 3.70 -17.20 3.82
CA ALA A 371 2.62 -16.49 3.14
C ALA A 371 1.50 -17.48 2.71
N PRO A 372 0.22 -17.10 2.81
CA PRO A 372 -0.89 -17.93 2.37
C PRO A 372 -0.79 -18.34 0.90
N ASP A 373 -1.16 -19.59 0.63
CA ASP A 373 -1.28 -20.25 -0.68
C ASP A 373 -2.46 -21.23 -0.54
N ALA A 374 -3.66 -20.75 -0.85
CA ALA A 374 -4.92 -21.38 -0.48
C ALA A 374 -5.22 -22.62 -1.34
N ASP A 375 -4.76 -22.65 -2.58
CA ASP A 375 -4.94 -23.78 -3.50
C ASP A 375 -3.72 -24.72 -3.59
N SER A 376 -2.60 -24.33 -2.96
CA SER A 376 -1.37 -25.10 -2.85
C SER A 376 -0.67 -25.35 -4.19
N ASP A 377 -0.73 -24.38 -5.11
CA ASP A 377 -0.06 -24.46 -6.40
C ASP A 377 1.40 -23.95 -6.38
N GLY A 378 1.81 -23.29 -5.28
CA GLY A 378 3.14 -22.73 -5.08
C GLY A 378 3.27 -21.23 -5.37
N VAL A 379 2.18 -20.54 -5.71
CA VAL A 379 2.09 -19.08 -5.84
C VAL A 379 1.36 -18.53 -4.61
N PRO A 380 1.92 -17.56 -3.87
CA PRO A 380 1.22 -16.96 -2.74
C PRO A 380 -0.07 -16.23 -3.19
N ASP A 381 -1.12 -16.28 -2.37
CA ASP A 381 -2.46 -15.74 -2.68
C ASP A 381 -2.41 -14.30 -3.23
N GLY A 382 -1.55 -13.45 -2.66
CA GLY A 382 -1.42 -12.04 -3.07
C GLY A 382 -0.80 -11.82 -4.45
N ALA A 383 -0.21 -12.85 -5.05
CA ALA A 383 0.38 -12.87 -6.38
C ALA A 383 -0.35 -13.85 -7.33
N ASP A 384 -1.44 -14.47 -6.88
CA ASP A 384 -2.13 -15.52 -7.60
C ASP A 384 -3.39 -15.00 -8.31
N ASN A 385 -3.39 -15.06 -9.64
CA ASN A 385 -4.53 -14.63 -10.46
C ASN A 385 -5.69 -15.64 -10.48
N ALA A 386 -5.59 -16.76 -9.75
CA ALA A 386 -6.70 -17.66 -9.49
C ALA A 386 -6.56 -18.34 -8.12
N TYR A 387 -6.38 -17.56 -7.04
CA TYR A 387 -5.98 -18.02 -5.69
C TYR A 387 -6.77 -19.19 -5.04
N LEU A 388 -7.92 -19.60 -5.59
CA LEU A 388 -8.67 -20.80 -5.13
C LEU A 388 -8.65 -21.96 -6.14
N THR A 389 -7.99 -21.81 -7.29
CA THR A 389 -7.96 -22.75 -8.41
C THR A 389 -6.55 -22.87 -8.98
N ALA A 390 -5.82 -23.90 -8.53
CA ALA A 390 -4.42 -24.12 -8.85
C ALA A 390 -4.04 -23.90 -10.33
N ASN A 391 -3.14 -22.94 -10.55
CA ASN A 391 -2.58 -22.56 -11.85
C ASN A 391 -1.16 -21.99 -11.70
N ALA A 392 -0.20 -22.84 -11.31
CA ALA A 392 1.18 -22.43 -11.07
C ALA A 392 1.89 -21.75 -12.28
N ASP A 393 1.31 -21.79 -13.48
CA ASP A 393 1.80 -21.08 -14.67
C ASP A 393 1.24 -19.65 -14.82
N GLN A 394 0.29 -19.25 -13.95
CA GLN A 394 -0.33 -17.94 -13.83
C GLN A 394 -0.85 -17.39 -15.15
N ARG A 395 -1.29 -18.28 -16.03
CA ARG A 395 -1.66 -17.94 -17.40
C ARG A 395 -2.95 -17.10 -17.41
N ASP A 396 -2.82 -15.88 -17.94
CA ASP A 396 -3.89 -14.92 -18.26
C ASP A 396 -3.60 -14.40 -19.68
N THR A 397 -4.45 -14.74 -20.65
CA THR A 397 -4.16 -14.57 -22.09
C THR A 397 -4.81 -13.36 -22.74
N ASP A 398 -5.81 -12.79 -22.09
CA ASP A 398 -6.54 -11.60 -22.48
C ASP A 398 -6.24 -10.40 -21.57
N GLY A 399 -5.54 -10.63 -20.45
CA GLY A 399 -4.95 -9.60 -19.61
C GLY A 399 -5.97 -8.89 -18.74
N ASP A 400 -7.07 -9.58 -18.41
CA ASP A 400 -8.17 -9.01 -17.66
C ASP A 400 -7.94 -9.11 -16.13
N GLY A 401 -6.87 -9.80 -15.73
CA GLY A 401 -6.43 -10.00 -14.36
C GLY A 401 -6.84 -11.33 -13.74
N PHE A 402 -7.72 -12.12 -14.37
CA PHE A 402 -8.07 -13.46 -13.91
C PHE A 402 -7.30 -14.53 -14.69
N GLY A 403 -6.88 -15.58 -13.98
CA GLY A 403 -6.22 -16.72 -14.62
C GLY A 403 -7.19 -17.46 -15.54
N ASN A 404 -6.74 -17.88 -16.72
CA ASN A 404 -7.52 -18.67 -17.69
C ASN A 404 -8.25 -19.87 -17.07
N ILE A 405 -7.70 -20.49 -16.01
CA ILE A 405 -8.33 -21.65 -15.37
C ILE A 405 -9.61 -21.26 -14.60
N ALA A 406 -9.67 -20.01 -14.15
CA ALA A 406 -10.73 -19.42 -13.35
C ALA A 406 -11.67 -18.54 -14.17
N ASP A 407 -11.19 -17.99 -15.27
CA ASP A 407 -11.95 -17.10 -16.14
C ASP A 407 -12.63 -17.87 -17.28
N ALA A 408 -13.97 -17.92 -17.25
CA ALA A 408 -14.78 -18.51 -18.32
C ALA A 408 -15.63 -17.45 -19.06
N ASP A 409 -15.42 -16.17 -18.77
CA ASP A 409 -16.07 -15.00 -19.38
C ASP A 409 -15.27 -14.56 -20.60
N LEU A 410 -15.49 -15.25 -21.71
CA LEU A 410 -14.71 -15.12 -22.94
C LEU A 410 -14.99 -13.81 -23.71
N ASP A 411 -16.06 -13.07 -23.39
CA ASP A 411 -16.31 -11.74 -23.93
C ASP A 411 -16.15 -10.58 -22.93
N ASN A 412 -15.73 -10.88 -21.70
CA ASN A 412 -15.40 -9.92 -20.65
C ASN A 412 -16.57 -8.98 -20.32
N ASP A 413 -17.81 -9.51 -20.33
CA ASP A 413 -19.01 -8.73 -19.98
C ASP A 413 -19.40 -8.83 -18.50
N GLY A 414 -18.68 -9.68 -17.75
CA GLY A 414 -18.83 -9.92 -16.32
C GLY A 414 -19.68 -11.14 -15.97
N ASP A 415 -20.31 -11.80 -16.94
CA ASP A 415 -21.23 -12.92 -16.72
C ASP A 415 -20.86 -14.14 -17.59
N VAL A 416 -20.65 -15.30 -16.97
CA VAL A 416 -20.39 -16.55 -17.72
C VAL A 416 -21.70 -17.13 -18.26
N ASP A 417 -21.99 -16.90 -19.53
CA ASP A 417 -23.30 -17.19 -20.12
C ASP A 417 -23.24 -17.87 -21.50
N THR A 418 -24.33 -17.80 -22.27
CA THR A 418 -24.43 -18.46 -23.59
C THR A 418 -23.59 -17.75 -24.66
N ALA A 419 -23.29 -16.47 -24.50
CA ALA A 419 -22.38 -15.71 -25.35
C ALA A 419 -20.98 -16.34 -25.33
N ASP A 420 -20.45 -16.63 -24.13
CA ASP A 420 -19.17 -17.32 -23.96
C ASP A 420 -19.17 -18.71 -24.58
N TYR A 421 -20.26 -19.47 -24.39
CA TYR A 421 -20.38 -20.77 -25.02
C TYR A 421 -20.21 -20.70 -26.54
N ASN A 422 -20.75 -19.66 -27.18
CA ASN A 422 -20.60 -19.50 -28.63
C ASN A 422 -19.15 -19.21 -29.01
N ILE A 423 -18.39 -18.50 -28.18
CA ILE A 423 -16.96 -18.23 -28.38
C ILE A 423 -16.15 -19.51 -28.18
N LEU A 424 -16.41 -20.27 -27.11
CA LEU A 424 -15.79 -21.57 -26.84
C LEU A 424 -16.02 -22.54 -28.01
N VAL A 425 -17.26 -22.69 -28.46
CA VAL A 425 -17.62 -23.60 -29.55
C VAL A 425 -17.05 -23.16 -30.90
N ALA A 426 -16.89 -21.86 -31.13
CA ALA A 426 -16.23 -21.35 -32.33
C ALA A 426 -14.77 -21.82 -32.43
N SER A 427 -14.13 -22.12 -31.29
CA SER A 427 -12.78 -22.66 -31.23
C SER A 427 -12.71 -24.18 -31.02
N TRP A 428 -13.85 -24.88 -31.01
CA TRP A 428 -13.91 -26.30 -30.68
C TRP A 428 -13.03 -27.19 -31.59
N SER A 429 -12.30 -28.12 -30.97
CA SER A 429 -11.38 -29.05 -31.66
C SER A 429 -10.27 -28.36 -32.46
N THR A 430 -9.96 -27.11 -32.15
CA THR A 430 -8.76 -26.43 -32.65
C THR A 430 -7.60 -26.65 -31.68
N GLN A 431 -6.38 -26.33 -32.12
CA GLN A 431 -5.16 -26.51 -31.33
C GLN A 431 -4.23 -25.34 -31.58
N LEU A 432 -3.28 -25.12 -30.65
CA LEU A 432 -2.29 -24.06 -30.77
C LEU A 432 -1.61 -24.07 -32.15
N GLY A 433 -1.73 -22.94 -32.87
CA GLY A 433 -1.20 -22.75 -34.22
C GLY A 433 -2.18 -23.05 -35.37
N ASN A 434 -3.37 -23.60 -35.09
CA ASN A 434 -4.41 -23.78 -36.10
C ASN A 434 -5.22 -22.48 -36.31
N PRO A 435 -5.65 -22.16 -37.55
CA PRO A 435 -6.60 -21.07 -37.77
C PRO A 435 -7.89 -21.30 -36.97
N GLY A 436 -8.33 -20.26 -36.24
CA GLY A 436 -9.53 -20.32 -35.41
C GLY A 436 -9.30 -20.81 -33.97
N TYR A 437 -8.05 -21.11 -33.60
CA TYR A 437 -7.68 -21.33 -32.21
C TYR A 437 -7.78 -20.03 -31.41
N ASN A 438 -8.58 -20.06 -30.34
CA ASN A 438 -8.66 -19.03 -29.32
C ASN A 438 -7.92 -19.56 -28.10
N GLN A 439 -6.81 -18.93 -27.76
CA GLN A 439 -5.99 -19.32 -26.62
C GLN A 439 -6.71 -19.11 -25.29
N HIS A 440 -7.58 -18.11 -25.21
CA HIS A 440 -8.33 -17.81 -24.00
C HIS A 440 -9.39 -18.89 -23.70
N ALA A 441 -9.95 -19.52 -24.75
CA ALA A 441 -10.87 -20.66 -24.63
C ALA A 441 -10.19 -22.02 -24.35
N ASP A 442 -8.86 -22.08 -24.32
CA ASP A 442 -8.09 -23.23 -23.83
C ASP A 442 -7.79 -22.99 -22.35
N PHE A 443 -8.80 -23.13 -21.47
CA PHE A 443 -8.72 -22.78 -20.04
C PHE A 443 -7.70 -23.61 -19.25
N ASN A 444 -7.47 -24.87 -19.66
CA ASN A 444 -6.54 -25.76 -18.96
C ASN A 444 -5.10 -25.74 -19.50
N GLY A 445 -4.86 -25.09 -20.65
CA GLY A 445 -3.53 -24.91 -21.21
C GLY A 445 -2.92 -26.17 -21.82
N ASP A 446 -3.75 -27.15 -22.17
CA ASP A 446 -3.30 -28.36 -22.84
C ASP A 446 -3.00 -28.15 -24.34
N GLY A 447 -3.27 -26.93 -24.83
CA GLY A 447 -3.02 -26.50 -26.20
C GLY A 447 -4.10 -26.94 -27.19
N SER A 448 -5.24 -27.43 -26.71
CA SER A 448 -6.39 -27.86 -27.52
C SER A 448 -7.72 -27.48 -26.89
N VAL A 449 -8.55 -26.70 -27.57
CA VAL A 449 -9.91 -26.41 -27.07
C VAL A 449 -10.81 -27.63 -27.24
N ASN A 450 -11.16 -28.27 -26.12
CA ASN A 450 -11.81 -29.56 -26.11
C ASN A 450 -12.78 -29.76 -24.92
N THR A 451 -13.11 -31.03 -24.61
CA THR A 451 -14.04 -31.36 -23.51
C THR A 451 -13.49 -30.96 -22.14
N GLY A 452 -12.16 -30.88 -21.96
CA GLY A 452 -11.54 -30.31 -20.76
C GLY A 452 -12.04 -28.89 -20.50
N ASP A 453 -11.92 -28.02 -21.49
CA ASP A 453 -12.34 -26.61 -21.40
C ASP A 453 -13.86 -26.47 -21.24
N TYR A 454 -14.63 -27.30 -21.95
CA TYR A 454 -16.08 -27.31 -21.76
C TYR A 454 -16.51 -27.66 -20.33
N ASN A 455 -15.79 -28.55 -19.65
CA ASN A 455 -16.10 -28.89 -18.26
C ASN A 455 -15.77 -27.72 -17.32
N ILE A 456 -14.71 -26.95 -17.60
CA ILE A 456 -14.36 -25.75 -16.83
C ILE A 456 -15.43 -24.67 -17.04
N TYR A 457 -15.78 -24.36 -18.29
CA TYR A 457 -16.89 -23.46 -18.61
C TYR A 457 -18.19 -23.90 -17.93
N LEU A 458 -18.56 -25.17 -18.03
CA LEU A 458 -19.81 -25.68 -17.45
C LEU A 458 -19.83 -25.57 -15.92
N ALA A 459 -18.68 -25.68 -15.26
CA ALA A 459 -18.57 -25.51 -13.81
C ALA A 459 -18.82 -24.05 -13.38
N ARG A 460 -18.60 -23.09 -14.29
CA ARG A 460 -18.78 -21.65 -14.07
C ARG A 460 -20.01 -21.06 -14.74
N TYR A 461 -20.76 -21.83 -15.51
CA TYR A 461 -21.95 -21.32 -16.18
C TYR A 461 -22.96 -20.71 -15.20
N GLY A 462 -23.29 -19.44 -15.41
CA GLY A 462 -24.19 -18.64 -14.59
C GLY A 462 -23.53 -17.99 -13.36
N THR A 463 -22.20 -18.01 -13.25
CA THR A 463 -21.45 -17.17 -12.30
C THR A 463 -21.18 -15.79 -12.91
N SER A 464 -20.99 -14.80 -12.04
CA SER A 464 -20.59 -13.44 -12.42
C SER A 464 -19.25 -13.12 -11.76
N ALA A 465 -18.47 -12.24 -12.37
CA ALA A 465 -17.23 -11.75 -11.79
C ALA A 465 -17.49 -11.13 -10.41
N PRO A 466 -16.53 -11.21 -9.47
CA PRO A 466 -15.17 -11.75 -9.63
C PRO A 466 -15.09 -13.30 -9.63
N PHE A 467 -14.13 -13.84 -10.39
CA PHE A 467 -13.93 -15.28 -10.56
C PHE A 467 -12.78 -15.79 -9.67
N TYR A 468 -13.13 -16.38 -8.53
CA TYR A 468 -12.18 -17.01 -7.60
C TYR A 468 -12.16 -18.54 -7.77
#